data_AF-A0A421K4T1-F1
#
_entry.id   AF-A0A421K4T1-F1
#
_cell.length_a   1.000
_cell.length_b   1.000
_cell.length_c   1.000
_cell.angle_alpha   90.00
_cell.angle_beta   90.00
_cell.angle_gamma   90.00
#
_symmetry.space_group_name_H-M   'P 1'
#
loop_
_entity.id
_entity.type
_entity.pdbx_description
1 polymer ?
#
loop_
_entity_poly.entity_id
_entity_poly.type
_entity_poly.pdbx_seq_one_letter_code
_entity_poly.pdbx_strand_id
1 'polypeptide(L)'
;MVCPMLLKNNTKALLLSLLLSLTLVACGGGGSGGDDGGSQTTVDDNTQDDSSGGDDNSTPPQETGNDTTNPDQGDDTPVETEQPPPADDVVTPQPVNQPPSASISGSQNITSGETVTLDGSASSDPDGDSLSYLWTQTAGEALNLTNNSNPSLSFIAPEVTQSSSLSLRLTVNDGEYSAAANITLQLSPATDSTAPAVTGRSPLADAVGVSTTTQVSVSFDEPLDATLIDNQSLLVTQAGSSVAASVSYDSDSDSLILSFDSALLAETLYRVTLGSNLQDPSGNPVPTESWDFTTGSSYNLGSTSQATIDACMDERDKLMLTLVNNARAVSRNCGGTQYGAVEAIAWQCQLETAAQNHSTSMADNDFFDHTGLDGSSPGDRITAAGYNWRAYAENIAAGYSDEEAVMTAWLESPGHCANIMNTSVTEIGAGMAENPSARYRIYWTQDFADQ
;
A
#
# COMPACT_ATOMS: atom_id res chain seq x y z
N MET A 1 -65.37 0.64 26.08
CA MET A 1 -65.47 2.09 25.77
C MET A 1 -64.03 2.60 25.64
N VAL A 2 -63.53 2.72 24.41
CA VAL A 2 -63.34 4.01 23.70
C VAL A 2 -62.44 4.94 24.56
N CYS A 3 -61.11 4.99 24.36
CA CYS A 3 -60.38 5.60 23.23
C CYS A 3 -60.62 7.13 23.14
N PRO A 4 -59.75 7.93 22.52
CA PRO A 4 -58.38 8.31 22.90
C PRO A 4 -58.21 9.85 22.68
N MET A 5 -57.06 10.29 22.12
CA MET A 5 -56.79 11.54 21.39
C MET A 5 -56.19 12.71 22.20
N LEU A 6 -55.20 13.49 21.74
CA LEU A 6 -54.41 13.54 20.49
C LEU A 6 -53.50 14.80 20.55
N LEU A 7 -52.43 14.79 19.73
CA LEU A 7 -51.83 15.93 18.97
C LEU A 7 -51.07 17.01 19.77
N LYS A 8 -50.02 17.69 19.27
CA LYS A 8 -49.42 17.81 17.93
C LYS A 8 -48.04 18.48 18.07
N ASN A 9 -47.05 17.95 17.36
CA ASN A 9 -46.07 18.58 16.46
C ASN A 9 -45.53 20.03 16.61
N ASN A 10 -44.22 20.08 16.28
CA ASN A 10 -43.47 21.05 15.47
C ASN A 10 -42.89 22.30 16.16
N THR A 11 -41.55 22.44 16.12
CA THR A 11 -40.88 23.29 15.10
C THR A 11 -39.34 23.13 15.10
N LYS A 12 -38.77 23.07 13.89
CA LYS A 12 -37.34 23.20 13.57
C LYS A 12 -36.89 24.67 13.75
N ALA A 13 -35.65 24.88 14.18
CA ALA A 13 -34.89 26.10 13.89
C ALA A 13 -33.40 25.76 13.70
N LEU A 14 -32.82 26.32 12.65
CA LEU A 14 -31.46 26.16 12.14
C LEU A 14 -30.75 27.54 12.21
N LEU A 15 -29.41 27.55 12.15
CA LEU A 15 -28.45 28.69 12.07
C LEU A 15 -28.16 29.40 13.41
N LEU A 16 -26.96 29.88 13.76
CA LEU A 16 -25.78 30.29 12.99
C LEU A 16 -24.54 30.35 13.92
N SER A 17 -23.37 30.30 13.31
CA SER A 17 -22.00 30.45 13.81
C SER A 17 -21.71 31.60 14.80
N LEU A 18 -20.72 31.36 15.69
CA LEU A 18 -19.93 32.44 16.29
C LEU A 18 -18.45 32.02 16.42
N LEU A 19 -17.61 32.64 15.60
CA LEU A 19 -16.16 32.74 15.78
C LEU A 19 -15.86 33.66 16.98
N LEU A 20 -14.96 33.25 17.86
CA LEU A 20 -14.31 34.18 18.79
C LEU A 20 -12.79 34.05 18.68
N SER A 21 -12.21 35.15 18.23
CA SER A 21 -10.79 35.45 18.13
C SER A 21 -10.17 35.62 19.51
N LEU A 22 -8.98 35.04 19.72
CA LEU A 22 -8.09 35.41 20.82
C LEU A 22 -6.73 35.81 20.24
N THR A 23 -6.45 37.11 20.32
CA THR A 23 -5.14 37.72 20.05
C THR A 23 -4.25 37.54 21.29
N LEU A 24 -3.04 37.01 21.10
CA LEU A 24 -1.92 37.22 22.01
C LEU A 24 -0.73 37.74 21.20
N VAL A 25 -0.15 38.85 21.65
CA VAL A 25 1.07 39.48 21.13
C VAL A 25 2.15 39.34 22.21
N ALA A 26 3.34 38.84 21.85
CA ALA A 26 4.64 39.49 22.07
C ALA A 26 5.84 38.60 21.67
N CYS A 27 6.81 39.23 20.96
CA CYS A 27 8.27 39.02 20.79
C CYS A 27 8.89 37.62 20.99
N GLY A 28 9.85 37.14 20.20
CA GLY A 28 10.76 37.77 19.24
C GLY A 28 12.15 37.10 19.31
N GLY A 29 12.72 36.72 18.16
CA GLY A 29 14.10 36.23 17.94
C GLY A 29 14.21 34.71 17.91
N GLY A 30 14.88 34.02 16.98
CA GLY A 30 15.67 34.30 15.78
C GLY A 30 16.18 32.92 15.31
N GLY A 31 15.93 32.50 14.08
CA GLY A 31 16.98 32.43 13.05
C GLY A 31 17.56 31.03 12.86
N SER A 32 17.51 30.55 11.59
CA SER A 32 18.17 29.35 11.01
C SER A 32 17.50 28.02 11.37
N GLY A 33 17.03 27.16 10.45
CA GLY A 33 17.36 26.95 9.04
C GLY A 33 17.86 25.50 8.87
N GLY A 34 17.18 24.68 8.07
CA GLY A 34 17.70 23.39 7.60
C GLY A 34 16.78 22.18 7.77
N ASP A 35 15.90 22.00 6.79
CA ASP A 35 15.45 20.78 6.10
C ASP A 35 15.21 19.42 6.81
N ASP A 36 14.06 18.90 6.41
CA ASP A 36 13.49 17.56 6.52
C ASP A 36 14.40 16.42 6.04
N GLY A 37 14.12 15.22 6.56
CA GLY A 37 14.57 13.98 5.92
C GLY A 37 14.48 12.76 6.81
N GLY A 38 13.26 12.29 7.09
CA GLY A 38 13.07 10.90 7.47
C GLY A 38 13.35 9.99 6.28
N SER A 39 14.03 8.88 6.52
CA SER A 39 13.72 7.60 5.87
C SER A 39 14.46 6.48 6.58
N GLN A 40 13.67 5.48 6.97
CA GLN A 40 14.13 4.17 7.41
C GLN A 40 14.99 3.53 6.32
N THR A 41 16.17 3.06 6.68
CA THR A 41 16.82 1.95 5.97
C THR A 41 17.46 1.05 7.00
N THR A 42 17.08 -0.22 6.94
CA THR A 42 17.75 -1.36 7.56
C THR A 42 19.16 -1.44 6.98
N VAL A 43 20.18 -1.44 7.84
CA VAL A 43 21.57 -1.66 7.42
C VAL A 43 22.14 -2.77 8.29
N ASP A 44 22.14 -3.98 7.73
CA ASP A 44 23.06 -5.04 8.12
C ASP A 44 24.36 -4.87 7.33
N ASP A 45 25.44 -4.85 8.10
CA ASP A 45 26.84 -4.80 7.68
C ASP A 45 27.37 -6.23 7.50
N ASN A 46 27.88 -6.59 6.31
CA ASN A 46 29.21 -7.21 6.20
C ASN A 46 29.73 -7.48 4.77
N THR A 47 31.03 -7.17 4.63
CA THR A 47 32.11 -7.84 3.89
C THR A 47 32.35 -7.66 2.38
N GLN A 48 33.61 -7.25 2.15
CA GLN A 48 34.40 -7.07 0.94
C GLN A 48 34.75 -8.39 0.23
N ASP A 49 34.99 -8.32 -1.08
CA ASP A 49 36.18 -8.97 -1.69
C ASP A 49 36.66 -8.17 -2.91
N ASP A 50 37.97 -8.25 -3.14
CA ASP A 50 38.86 -7.40 -3.93
C ASP A 50 39.24 -8.06 -5.28
N SER A 51 39.96 -7.31 -6.13
CA SER A 51 40.80 -7.75 -7.28
C SER A 51 40.07 -8.00 -8.61
N SER A 52 40.55 -7.63 -9.81
CA SER A 52 41.87 -7.14 -10.30
C SER A 52 41.83 -6.88 -11.82
N GLY A 53 42.64 -5.91 -12.30
CA GLY A 53 43.37 -5.88 -13.62
C GLY A 53 42.55 -5.75 -14.92
N GLY A 54 43.00 -5.12 -16.01
CA GLY A 54 44.27 -4.52 -16.41
C GLY A 54 44.29 -4.32 -17.95
N ASP A 55 44.76 -3.15 -18.37
CA ASP A 55 45.52 -2.75 -19.58
C ASP A 55 45.26 -3.27 -21.02
N ASP A 56 45.26 -2.27 -21.92
CA ASP A 56 46.12 -2.09 -23.12
C ASP A 56 45.55 -2.08 -24.57
N ASN A 57 46.20 -1.18 -25.31
CA ASN A 57 46.11 -0.54 -26.61
C ASN A 57 46.27 -1.41 -27.87
N SER A 58 45.89 -0.83 -29.03
CA SER A 58 46.66 -0.75 -30.31
C SER A 58 45.90 -1.08 -31.60
N THR A 59 46.06 -0.20 -32.61
CA THR A 59 45.70 -0.29 -34.05
C THR A 59 46.95 -0.68 -34.90
N PRO A 60 46.97 -0.64 -36.26
CA PRO A 60 46.23 -1.29 -37.37
C PRO A 60 47.21 -2.15 -38.27
N PRO A 61 46.86 -2.58 -39.52
CA PRO A 61 47.37 -1.87 -40.72
C PRO A 61 46.54 -1.98 -42.05
N GLN A 62 46.97 -1.21 -43.07
CA GLN A 62 46.58 -1.22 -44.50
C GLN A 62 47.52 -2.08 -45.38
N GLU A 63 47.11 -2.44 -46.62
CA GLU A 63 48.01 -2.58 -47.79
C GLU A 63 47.33 -2.55 -49.19
N THR A 64 47.91 -1.74 -50.12
CA THR A 64 48.25 -1.93 -51.58
C THR A 64 47.16 -2.13 -52.66
N GLY A 65 47.28 -1.72 -53.95
CA GLY A 65 48.31 -1.00 -54.75
C GLY A 65 48.40 -1.49 -56.24
N ASN A 66 48.66 -0.55 -57.19
CA ASN A 66 49.18 -0.65 -58.60
C ASN A 66 48.20 -0.91 -59.79
N ASP A 67 48.06 -0.12 -60.88
CA ASP A 67 48.89 0.63 -61.89
C ASP A 67 49.35 -0.18 -63.12
N THR A 68 49.07 0.33 -64.35
CA THR A 68 50.03 0.49 -65.48
C THR A 68 49.43 1.13 -66.77
N THR A 69 49.94 2.32 -67.13
CA THR A 69 50.55 2.84 -68.40
C THR A 69 49.87 2.93 -69.80
N ASN A 70 50.10 4.11 -70.44
CA ASN A 70 49.82 4.65 -71.80
C ASN A 70 50.90 4.28 -72.87
N PRO A 71 50.71 4.42 -74.21
CA PRO A 71 51.19 5.63 -74.93
C PRO A 71 50.45 6.06 -76.24
N ASP A 72 50.91 7.20 -76.76
CA ASP A 72 50.43 8.19 -77.76
C ASP A 72 50.85 7.96 -79.25
N GLN A 73 50.05 8.48 -80.21
CA GLN A 73 50.39 9.30 -81.42
C GLN A 73 49.60 9.04 -82.72
N GLY A 74 49.17 10.13 -83.39
CA GLY A 74 48.97 10.19 -84.85
C GLY A 74 47.83 11.10 -85.37
N ASP A 75 48.20 12.20 -86.03
CA ASP A 75 47.45 13.34 -86.59
C ASP A 75 46.76 13.07 -87.96
N ASP A 76 45.61 13.73 -88.22
CA ASP A 76 45.14 14.22 -89.54
C ASP A 76 43.74 14.89 -89.42
N THR A 77 43.69 16.23 -89.52
CA THR A 77 42.48 17.04 -89.81
C THR A 77 42.26 17.16 -91.34
N PRO A 78 41.03 17.30 -91.93
CA PRO A 78 40.18 18.49 -91.71
C PRO A 78 38.64 18.36 -91.95
N VAL A 79 37.89 19.35 -91.45
CA VAL A 79 36.95 20.26 -92.16
C VAL A 79 35.83 20.73 -91.22
N GLU A 80 35.76 22.05 -91.13
CA GLU A 80 34.89 22.92 -90.36
C GLU A 80 33.42 22.86 -90.81
N THR A 81 32.49 22.70 -89.86
CA THR A 81 31.09 23.09 -90.01
C THR A 81 30.75 24.05 -88.88
N GLU A 82 30.35 25.27 -89.24
CA GLU A 82 30.04 26.36 -88.33
C GLU A 82 28.99 25.99 -87.27
N GLN A 83 29.29 26.34 -86.03
CA GLN A 83 28.41 26.27 -84.88
C GLN A 83 27.36 27.40 -84.98
N PRO A 84 26.04 27.12 -84.85
CA PRO A 84 25.05 28.19 -84.70
C PRO A 84 25.20 28.89 -83.34
N PRO A 85 24.85 30.18 -83.22
CA PRO A 85 25.04 30.96 -81.99
C PRO A 85 24.26 30.33 -80.82
N PRO A 86 24.72 30.46 -79.56
CA PRO A 86 23.95 30.01 -78.41
C PRO A 86 22.60 30.74 -78.40
N ALA A 87 21.51 29.98 -78.27
CA ALA A 87 20.17 30.53 -78.13
C ALA A 87 20.09 31.35 -76.84
N ASP A 88 19.42 32.51 -76.92
CA ASP A 88 19.04 33.31 -75.76
C ASP A 88 18.31 32.44 -74.73
N ASP A 89 18.82 32.48 -73.50
CA ASP A 89 18.28 31.78 -72.33
C ASP A 89 16.88 32.35 -72.02
N VAL A 90 15.83 31.63 -72.45
CA VAL A 90 14.46 31.96 -72.11
C VAL A 90 14.25 31.61 -70.64
N VAL A 91 14.38 32.60 -69.77
CA VAL A 91 13.96 32.49 -68.37
C VAL A 91 12.45 32.30 -68.34
N THR A 92 11.99 31.06 -68.27
CA THR A 92 10.60 30.76 -67.90
C THR A 92 10.38 31.19 -66.45
N PRO A 93 9.32 31.96 -66.13
CA PRO A 93 9.04 32.32 -64.75
C PRO A 93 8.84 31.03 -63.95
N GLN A 94 9.61 30.87 -62.88
CA GLN A 94 9.45 29.75 -61.96
C GLN A 94 8.02 29.79 -61.36
N PRO A 95 7.37 28.64 -61.17
CA PRO A 95 6.10 28.59 -60.44
C PRO A 95 6.27 29.25 -59.06
N VAL A 96 5.26 30.00 -58.61
CA VAL A 96 5.26 30.65 -57.29
C VAL A 96 4.89 29.59 -56.26
N ASN A 97 5.72 29.42 -55.22
CA ASN A 97 5.49 28.48 -54.14
C ASN A 97 4.19 28.77 -53.37
N GLN A 98 3.44 27.73 -53.02
CA GLN A 98 2.19 27.76 -52.28
C GLN A 98 2.36 27.17 -50.88
N PRO A 99 1.66 27.67 -49.86
CA PRO A 99 1.84 27.16 -48.50
C PRO A 99 1.32 25.72 -48.34
N PRO A 100 1.93 24.93 -47.44
CA PRO A 100 1.50 23.57 -47.19
C PRO A 100 0.18 23.50 -46.39
N SER A 101 -0.37 22.30 -46.23
CA SER A 101 -1.53 22.02 -45.37
C SER A 101 -1.18 21.00 -44.29
N ALA A 102 -1.36 21.35 -43.02
CA ALA A 102 -1.18 20.45 -41.89
C ALA A 102 -2.44 19.62 -41.62
N SER A 103 -2.29 18.32 -41.40
CA SER A 103 -3.36 17.41 -41.02
C SER A 103 -2.94 16.57 -39.82
N ILE A 104 -3.86 16.26 -38.90
CA ILE A 104 -3.62 15.39 -37.75
C ILE A 104 -4.74 14.35 -37.68
N SER A 105 -4.37 13.09 -37.43
CA SER A 105 -5.30 12.00 -37.12
C SER A 105 -4.81 11.20 -35.90
N GLY A 106 -5.72 10.55 -35.18
CA GLY A 106 -5.43 9.80 -33.96
C GLY A 106 -6.62 9.73 -33.01
N SER A 107 -6.53 8.92 -31.94
CA SER A 107 -7.56 8.88 -30.89
C SER A 107 -7.58 10.20 -30.13
N GLN A 108 -8.78 10.71 -29.82
CA GLN A 108 -8.98 11.89 -28.96
C GLN A 108 -9.37 11.54 -27.54
N ASN A 109 -9.73 10.28 -27.27
CA ASN A 109 -10.01 9.80 -25.92
C ASN A 109 -8.89 8.83 -25.57
N ILE A 110 -8.16 9.12 -24.51
CA ILE A 110 -7.00 8.36 -24.07
C ILE A 110 -7.09 8.14 -22.57
N THR A 111 -6.42 7.10 -22.10
CA THR A 111 -6.37 6.72 -20.68
C THR A 111 -4.95 6.90 -20.14
N SER A 112 -4.81 7.15 -18.85
CA SER A 112 -3.49 7.20 -18.17
C SER A 112 -2.64 5.97 -18.49
N GLY A 113 -1.35 6.17 -18.75
CA GLY A 113 -0.40 5.10 -19.09
C GLY A 113 -0.55 4.51 -20.51
N GLU A 114 -1.58 4.90 -21.28
CA GLU A 114 -1.78 4.44 -22.66
C GLU A 114 -0.69 4.97 -23.59
N THR A 115 -0.22 4.15 -24.53
CA THR A 115 0.63 4.63 -25.63
C THR A 115 -0.22 5.27 -26.71
N VAL A 116 -0.11 6.59 -26.84
CA VAL A 116 -0.86 7.40 -27.82
C VAL A 116 -0.02 7.57 -29.08
N THR A 117 -0.66 7.42 -30.24
CA THR A 117 -0.03 7.70 -31.55
C THR A 117 -0.86 8.71 -32.32
N LEU A 118 -0.22 9.79 -32.76
CA LEU A 118 -0.79 10.80 -33.64
C LEU A 118 -0.07 10.76 -34.99
N ASP A 119 -0.83 10.85 -36.07
CA ASP A 119 -0.32 10.76 -37.44
C ASP A 119 -0.62 12.05 -38.21
N GLY A 120 0.45 12.70 -38.66
CA GLY A 120 0.44 13.89 -39.50
C GLY A 120 0.86 13.65 -40.95
N SER A 121 1.07 12.40 -41.36
CA SER A 121 1.53 12.02 -42.72
C SER A 121 0.58 12.43 -43.84
N ALA A 122 -0.69 12.70 -43.53
CA ALA A 122 -1.68 13.25 -44.47
C ALA A 122 -1.49 14.76 -44.75
N SER A 123 -0.48 15.40 -44.14
CA SER A 123 -0.07 16.77 -44.50
C SER A 123 0.57 16.77 -45.89
N SER A 124 0.30 17.81 -46.68
CA SER A 124 0.72 17.87 -48.08
C SER A 124 1.06 19.28 -48.51
N ASP A 125 1.94 19.38 -49.49
CA ASP A 125 2.24 20.61 -50.20
C ASP A 125 1.60 20.60 -51.62
N PRO A 126 0.94 21.68 -52.08
CA PRO A 126 0.35 21.74 -53.42
C PRO A 126 1.35 21.61 -54.57
N ASP A 127 2.59 22.06 -54.36
CA ASP A 127 3.67 22.04 -55.35
C ASP A 127 4.51 20.74 -55.28
N GLY A 128 4.25 19.92 -54.25
CA GLY A 128 4.87 18.61 -54.05
C GLY A 128 6.18 18.66 -53.30
N ASP A 129 6.46 19.79 -52.62
CA ASP A 129 7.66 19.97 -51.83
C ASP A 129 7.69 19.05 -50.59
N SER A 130 8.90 18.72 -50.16
CA SER A 130 9.11 17.86 -48.99
C SER A 130 8.83 18.65 -47.69
N LEU A 131 8.07 18.04 -46.78
CA LEU A 131 7.70 18.68 -45.52
C LEU A 131 8.63 18.29 -44.37
N SER A 132 9.01 19.28 -43.58
CA SER A 132 9.51 19.10 -42.21
C SER A 132 8.36 19.17 -41.21
N TYR A 133 8.46 18.42 -40.11
CA TYR A 133 7.41 18.31 -39.09
C TYR A 133 7.93 18.79 -37.74
N LEU A 134 7.06 19.40 -36.95
CA LEU A 134 7.34 19.73 -35.55
C LEU A 134 6.06 19.64 -34.71
N TRP A 135 6.07 18.75 -33.73
CA TRP A 135 5.04 18.60 -32.72
C TRP A 135 5.41 19.36 -31.44
N THR A 136 4.46 20.15 -30.94
CA THR A 136 4.60 20.89 -29.69
C THR A 136 3.36 20.72 -28.83
N GLN A 137 3.53 20.46 -27.54
CA GLN A 137 2.43 20.57 -26.59
C GLN A 137 2.11 22.05 -26.33
N THR A 138 0.83 22.40 -26.29
CA THR A 138 0.35 23.78 -26.08
C THR A 138 -0.42 23.97 -24.78
N ALA A 139 -0.97 22.89 -24.19
CA ALA A 139 -1.62 22.91 -22.88
C ALA A 139 -1.68 21.52 -22.24
N GLY A 140 -1.94 21.48 -20.93
CA GLY A 140 -2.09 20.27 -20.13
C GLY A 140 -0.80 19.84 -19.42
N GLU A 141 -0.82 18.66 -18.84
CA GLU A 141 0.32 18.07 -18.12
C GLU A 141 1.48 17.74 -19.06
N ALA A 142 2.72 18.05 -18.63
CA ALA A 142 3.88 18.03 -19.51
C ALA A 142 4.18 16.62 -20.08
N LEU A 143 4.26 16.53 -21.41
CA LEU A 143 4.59 15.30 -22.13
C LEU A 143 6.07 15.24 -22.49
N ASN A 144 6.63 14.02 -22.46
CA ASN A 144 7.95 13.75 -23.04
C ASN A 144 7.81 13.37 -24.52
N LEU A 145 8.11 14.31 -25.43
CA LEU A 145 7.96 14.14 -26.88
C LEU A 145 9.33 13.92 -27.55
N THR A 146 9.88 12.71 -27.44
CA THR A 146 11.25 12.39 -27.91
C THR A 146 11.41 12.32 -29.44
N ASN A 147 10.33 12.09 -30.19
CA ASN A 147 10.33 11.97 -31.66
C ASN A 147 9.43 13.03 -32.34
N ASN A 148 9.43 14.25 -31.80
CA ASN A 148 8.51 15.30 -32.20
C ASN A 148 8.78 15.94 -33.58
N SER A 149 9.77 15.48 -34.33
CA SER A 149 10.08 16.00 -35.68
C SER A 149 9.69 15.04 -36.81
N ASN A 150 8.99 13.94 -36.48
CA ASN A 150 8.53 12.94 -37.43
C ASN A 150 7.07 13.17 -37.83
N PRO A 151 6.62 12.63 -38.99
CA PRO A 151 5.21 12.68 -39.38
C PRO A 151 4.30 11.93 -38.39
N SER A 152 4.82 10.92 -37.69
CA SER A 152 4.11 10.22 -36.60
C SER A 152 4.76 10.53 -35.25
N LEU A 153 3.95 10.94 -34.29
CA LEU A 153 4.33 11.17 -32.91
C LEU A 153 3.75 10.06 -32.03
N SER A 154 4.60 9.46 -31.19
CA SER A 154 4.17 8.52 -30.15
C SER A 154 4.69 8.96 -28.79
N PHE A 155 3.83 8.85 -27.77
CA PHE A 155 4.15 9.16 -26.38
C PHE A 155 3.27 8.32 -25.43
N ILE A 156 3.66 8.23 -24.16
CA ILE A 156 2.86 7.61 -23.11
C ILE A 156 2.03 8.71 -22.43
N ALA A 157 0.72 8.49 -22.31
CA ALA A 157 -0.18 9.39 -21.61
C ALA A 157 0.22 9.50 -20.12
N PRO A 158 0.24 10.72 -19.54
CA PRO A 158 0.61 10.91 -18.16
C PRO A 158 -0.45 10.31 -17.21
N GLU A 159 -0.02 10.01 -15.98
CA GLU A 159 -0.90 9.48 -14.95
C GLU A 159 -1.73 10.59 -14.31
N VAL A 160 -3.05 10.48 -14.37
CA VAL A 160 -3.96 11.45 -13.73
C VAL A 160 -4.95 10.76 -12.79
N THR A 161 -5.28 11.43 -11.69
CA THR A 161 -6.32 10.97 -10.74
C THR A 161 -7.71 11.55 -11.05
N GLN A 162 -7.79 12.53 -11.95
CA GLN A 162 -9.03 13.14 -12.44
C GLN A 162 -8.95 13.39 -13.94
N SER A 163 -10.11 13.33 -14.63
CA SER A 163 -10.15 13.60 -16.07
C SER A 163 -9.64 15.01 -16.39
N SER A 164 -8.80 15.11 -17.42
CA SER A 164 -8.17 16.35 -17.87
C SER A 164 -8.04 16.38 -19.39
N SER A 165 -7.35 17.39 -19.94
CA SER A 165 -7.12 17.48 -21.37
C SER A 165 -5.69 17.89 -21.70
N LEU A 166 -5.17 17.33 -22.79
CA LEU A 166 -3.88 17.66 -23.37
C LEU A 166 -4.10 18.30 -24.74
N SER A 167 -3.40 19.39 -25.04
CA SER A 167 -3.46 20.01 -26.36
C SER A 167 -2.10 19.98 -27.04
N LEU A 168 -2.08 19.53 -28.29
CA LEU A 168 -0.88 19.45 -29.12
C LEU A 168 -1.09 20.20 -30.44
N ARG A 169 0.01 20.68 -31.00
CA ARG A 169 0.08 21.36 -32.29
C ARG A 169 1.10 20.68 -33.18
N LEU A 170 0.71 20.32 -34.39
CA LEU A 170 1.61 19.97 -35.49
C LEU A 170 1.88 21.21 -36.33
N THR A 171 3.15 21.50 -36.60
CA THR A 171 3.58 22.49 -37.59
C THR A 171 4.31 21.77 -38.72
N VAL A 172 3.93 22.03 -39.97
CA VAL A 172 4.63 21.56 -41.17
C VAL A 172 5.22 22.74 -41.93
N ASN A 173 6.40 22.55 -42.53
CA ASN A 173 7.10 23.59 -43.29
C ASN A 173 7.74 22.98 -44.56
N ASP A 174 7.54 23.64 -45.69
CA ASP A 174 8.00 23.28 -47.04
C ASP A 174 9.40 23.87 -47.39
N GLY A 175 10.01 24.62 -46.46
CA GLY A 175 11.24 25.38 -46.67
C GLY A 175 11.05 26.90 -46.76
N GLU A 176 9.81 27.38 -46.99
CA GLU A 176 9.50 28.81 -47.15
C GLU A 176 8.27 29.26 -46.34
N TYR A 177 7.18 28.48 -46.34
CA TYR A 177 5.94 28.69 -45.61
C TYR A 177 5.70 27.61 -44.53
N SER A 178 4.88 27.95 -43.53
CA SER A 178 4.46 27.00 -42.50
C SER A 178 2.93 26.96 -42.38
N ALA A 179 2.40 25.76 -42.14
CA ALA A 179 1.02 25.55 -41.73
C ALA A 179 0.98 24.77 -40.42
N ALA A 180 -0.13 24.88 -39.69
CA ALA A 180 -0.30 24.17 -38.44
C ALA A 180 -1.72 23.67 -38.20
N ALA A 181 -1.81 22.56 -37.49
CA ALA A 181 -3.04 21.95 -37.02
C ALA A 181 -2.94 21.70 -35.51
N ASN A 182 -4.08 21.73 -34.81
CA ASN A 182 -4.15 21.45 -33.38
C ASN A 182 -5.05 20.23 -33.12
N ILE A 183 -4.75 19.50 -32.06
CA ILE A 183 -5.60 18.43 -31.53
C ILE A 183 -5.69 18.54 -30.01
N THR A 184 -6.87 18.29 -29.47
CA THR A 184 -7.10 18.17 -28.03
C THR A 184 -7.49 16.74 -27.70
N LEU A 185 -6.81 16.16 -26.73
CA LEU A 185 -7.03 14.81 -26.22
C LEU A 185 -7.71 14.91 -24.86
N GLN A 186 -8.78 14.15 -24.66
CA GLN A 186 -9.45 13.94 -23.39
C GLN A 186 -8.73 12.78 -22.69
N LEU A 187 -8.08 13.08 -21.57
CA LEU A 187 -7.33 12.13 -20.76
C LEU A 187 -8.16 11.73 -19.55
N SER A 188 -8.43 10.44 -19.40
CA SER A 188 -9.10 9.88 -18.23
C SER A 188 -8.10 9.14 -17.33
N PRO A 189 -8.35 9.09 -16.01
CA PRO A 189 -7.62 8.20 -15.10
C PRO A 189 -7.67 6.76 -15.58
N ALA A 190 -6.64 5.97 -15.25
CA ALA A 190 -6.73 4.53 -15.37
C ALA A 190 -7.91 4.03 -14.53
N THR A 191 -8.69 3.09 -15.07
CA THR A 191 -9.70 2.40 -14.27
C THR A 191 -8.97 1.51 -13.29
N ASP A 192 -9.21 1.73 -12.00
CA ASP A 192 -8.77 0.80 -10.99
C ASP A 192 -9.47 -0.56 -11.21
N SER A 193 -8.65 -1.60 -11.39
CA SER A 193 -9.08 -2.96 -11.67
C SER A 193 -8.56 -3.95 -10.62
N THR A 194 -7.98 -3.44 -9.53
CA THR A 194 -7.45 -4.27 -8.45
C THR A 194 -8.59 -4.58 -7.50
N ALA A 195 -8.74 -5.83 -7.09
CA ALA A 195 -9.73 -6.19 -6.10
C ALA A 195 -9.12 -6.09 -4.70
N PRO A 196 -9.90 -5.69 -3.68
CA PRO A 196 -9.41 -5.67 -2.31
C PRO A 196 -8.98 -7.07 -1.88
N ALA A 197 -7.79 -7.14 -1.27
CA ALA A 197 -7.22 -8.35 -0.71
C ALA A 197 -7.39 -8.37 0.82
N VAL A 198 -7.68 -9.56 1.37
CA VAL A 198 -7.72 -9.75 2.82
C VAL A 198 -6.31 -9.68 3.39
N THR A 199 -6.05 -8.72 4.29
CA THR A 199 -4.76 -8.51 4.96
C THR A 199 -4.72 -9.12 6.35
N GLY A 200 -5.87 -9.29 6.99
CA GLY A 200 -5.97 -9.83 8.35
C GLY A 200 -7.33 -10.45 8.62
N ARG A 201 -7.37 -11.43 9.52
CA ARG A 201 -8.63 -12.03 10.02
C ARG A 201 -8.51 -12.46 11.47
N SER A 202 -9.59 -12.31 12.21
CA SER A 202 -9.76 -12.85 13.55
C SER A 202 -11.16 -13.44 13.69
N PRO A 203 -11.35 -14.63 14.30
CA PRO A 203 -10.32 -15.61 14.64
C PRO A 203 -9.57 -16.13 13.40
N LEU A 204 -8.36 -16.64 13.61
CA LEU A 204 -7.59 -17.28 12.54
C LEU A 204 -8.26 -18.56 12.01
N ALA A 205 -7.87 -18.95 10.80
CA ALA A 205 -8.30 -20.22 10.22
C ALA A 205 -7.85 -21.40 11.08
N ASP A 206 -8.78 -22.32 11.33
CA ASP A 206 -8.63 -23.51 12.17
C ASP A 206 -8.25 -23.19 13.64
N ALA A 207 -8.47 -21.96 14.10
CA ALA A 207 -8.25 -21.58 15.49
C ALA A 207 -9.14 -22.45 16.40
N VAL A 208 -8.58 -22.94 17.50
CA VAL A 208 -9.29 -23.72 18.51
C VAL A 208 -9.26 -23.02 19.86
N GLY A 209 -10.27 -23.29 20.68
CA GLY A 209 -10.38 -22.70 22.01
C GLY A 209 -10.70 -21.20 22.00
N VAL A 210 -11.30 -20.72 20.91
CA VAL A 210 -11.72 -19.31 20.75
C VAL A 210 -12.77 -18.96 21.81
N SER A 211 -12.74 -17.72 22.31
CA SER A 211 -13.75 -17.25 23.27
C SER A 211 -15.16 -17.41 22.74
N THR A 212 -16.10 -17.77 23.61
CA THR A 212 -17.52 -17.72 23.26
C THR A 212 -18.03 -16.29 23.09
N THR A 213 -17.28 -15.28 23.53
CA THR A 213 -17.61 -13.85 23.34
C THR A 213 -16.75 -13.17 22.28
N THR A 214 -15.98 -13.94 21.50
CA THR A 214 -15.15 -13.41 20.41
C THR A 214 -16.01 -12.58 19.45
N GLN A 215 -15.41 -11.55 18.86
CA GLN A 215 -15.92 -10.98 17.60
C GLN A 215 -15.23 -11.67 16.42
N VAL A 216 -15.77 -11.47 15.22
CA VAL A 216 -15.08 -11.84 13.97
C VAL A 216 -14.72 -10.57 13.23
N SER A 217 -13.46 -10.40 12.83
CA SER A 217 -12.98 -9.26 12.05
C SER A 217 -12.21 -9.70 10.81
N VAL A 218 -12.29 -8.89 9.75
CA VAL A 218 -11.55 -9.07 8.49
C VAL A 218 -11.07 -7.71 8.02
N SER A 219 -9.77 -7.57 7.80
CA SER A 219 -9.14 -6.35 7.31
C SER A 219 -8.74 -6.49 5.84
N PHE A 220 -8.74 -5.37 5.11
CA PHE A 220 -8.42 -5.29 3.69
C PHE A 220 -7.20 -4.39 3.46
N ASP A 221 -6.58 -4.48 2.27
CA ASP A 221 -5.47 -3.59 1.87
C ASP A 221 -5.95 -2.26 1.27
N GLU A 222 -7.24 -2.16 0.98
CA GLU A 222 -7.88 -0.98 0.43
C GLU A 222 -9.36 -0.89 0.88
N PRO A 223 -9.99 0.30 0.79
CA PRO A 223 -11.32 0.51 1.30
C PRO A 223 -12.41 -0.23 0.51
N LEU A 224 -13.44 -0.67 1.23
CA LEU A 224 -14.66 -1.24 0.64
C LEU A 224 -15.70 -0.15 0.36
N ASP A 225 -16.61 -0.41 -0.58
CA ASP A 225 -17.81 0.41 -0.75
C ASP A 225 -18.76 0.21 0.44
N ALA A 226 -18.66 1.13 1.40
CA ALA A 226 -19.46 1.12 2.63
C ALA A 226 -20.98 1.12 2.39
N THR A 227 -21.45 1.52 1.21
CA THR A 227 -22.89 1.53 0.90
C THR A 227 -23.47 0.15 0.63
N LEU A 228 -22.60 -0.84 0.35
CA LEU A 228 -22.97 -2.22 0.08
C LEU A 228 -22.86 -3.13 1.30
N ILE A 229 -22.37 -2.60 2.42
CA ILE A 229 -22.12 -3.37 3.64
C ILE A 229 -23.43 -3.56 4.42
N ASP A 230 -23.70 -4.82 4.74
CA ASP A 230 -24.88 -5.29 5.45
C ASP A 230 -24.57 -6.58 6.24
N ASN A 231 -25.59 -7.16 6.88
CA ASN A 231 -25.42 -8.40 7.66
C ASN A 231 -25.15 -9.67 6.80
N GLN A 232 -25.12 -9.56 5.47
CA GLN A 232 -24.75 -10.64 4.55
C GLN A 232 -23.29 -10.55 4.08
N SER A 233 -22.63 -9.43 4.40
CA SER A 233 -21.26 -9.11 4.00
C SER A 233 -20.22 -9.96 4.73
N LEU A 234 -20.53 -10.36 5.96
CA LEU A 234 -19.73 -11.29 6.75
C LEU A 234 -20.70 -12.19 7.52
N LEU A 235 -20.58 -13.50 7.35
CA LEU A 235 -21.54 -14.48 7.85
C LEU A 235 -20.83 -15.51 8.71
N VAL A 236 -21.44 -15.90 9.82
CA VAL A 236 -20.98 -17.01 10.65
C VAL A 236 -22.08 -18.05 10.73
N THR A 237 -21.72 -19.31 10.48
CA THR A 237 -22.66 -20.44 10.53
C THR A 237 -22.21 -21.51 11.50
N GLN A 238 -23.17 -22.14 12.15
CA GLN A 238 -23.01 -23.33 12.99
C GLN A 238 -23.77 -24.49 12.35
N ALA A 239 -23.07 -25.56 11.99
CA ALA A 239 -23.66 -26.72 11.31
C ALA A 239 -24.56 -26.32 10.10
N GLY A 240 -24.16 -25.27 9.37
CA GLY A 240 -24.87 -24.73 8.20
C GLY A 240 -26.03 -23.77 8.51
N SER A 241 -26.35 -23.50 9.78
CA SER A 241 -27.34 -22.49 10.17
C SER A 241 -26.66 -21.18 10.52
N SER A 242 -27.23 -20.05 10.08
CA SER A 242 -26.69 -18.71 10.42
C SER A 242 -26.78 -18.44 11.92
N VAL A 243 -25.73 -17.86 12.49
CA VAL A 243 -25.67 -17.38 13.86
C VAL A 243 -26.10 -15.92 13.88
N ALA A 244 -26.98 -15.55 14.81
CA ALA A 244 -27.48 -14.18 14.92
C ALA A 244 -26.35 -13.21 15.29
N ALA A 245 -26.13 -12.22 14.42
CA ALA A 245 -25.06 -11.25 14.55
C ALA A 245 -25.39 -9.98 13.73
N SER A 246 -24.62 -8.93 13.98
CA SER A 246 -24.62 -7.67 13.22
C SER A 246 -23.23 -7.41 12.64
N VAL A 247 -23.20 -6.80 11.46
CA VAL A 247 -21.96 -6.42 10.77
C VAL A 247 -21.82 -4.91 10.76
N SER A 248 -20.62 -4.43 11.05
CA SER A 248 -20.19 -3.04 10.90
C SER A 248 -18.90 -2.96 10.08
N TYR A 249 -18.59 -1.77 9.57
CA TYR A 249 -17.35 -1.48 8.87
C TYR A 249 -16.64 -0.31 9.53
N ASP A 250 -15.37 -0.52 9.86
CA ASP A 250 -14.45 0.52 10.32
C ASP A 250 -13.65 1.02 9.12
N SER A 251 -13.91 2.27 8.71
CA SER A 251 -13.23 2.92 7.59
C SER A 251 -11.83 3.43 7.92
N ASP A 252 -11.48 3.54 9.21
CA ASP A 252 -10.14 3.97 9.61
C ASP A 252 -9.13 2.82 9.51
N SER A 253 -9.61 1.58 9.68
CA SER A 253 -8.80 0.36 9.61
C SER A 253 -9.17 -0.58 8.46
N ASP A 254 -10.01 -0.13 7.52
CA ASP A 254 -10.54 -0.92 6.41
C ASP A 254 -10.98 -2.33 6.82
N SER A 255 -11.81 -2.41 7.86
CA SER A 255 -12.13 -3.68 8.51
C SER A 255 -13.62 -3.92 8.67
N LEU A 256 -14.09 -5.09 8.24
CA LEU A 256 -15.40 -5.62 8.63
C LEU A 256 -15.32 -6.20 10.03
N ILE A 257 -16.33 -5.91 10.85
CA ILE A 257 -16.46 -6.43 12.22
C ILE A 257 -17.86 -7.03 12.35
N LEU A 258 -17.92 -8.30 12.76
CA LEU A 258 -19.14 -9.01 13.09
C LEU A 258 -19.22 -9.22 14.60
N SER A 259 -20.30 -8.71 15.18
CA SER A 259 -20.64 -8.83 16.59
C SER A 259 -21.86 -9.73 16.78
N PHE A 260 -21.70 -10.80 17.56
CA PHE A 260 -22.79 -11.74 17.86
C PHE A 260 -23.81 -11.14 18.84
N ASP A 261 -25.09 -11.45 18.64
CA ASP A 261 -26.17 -10.98 19.52
C ASP A 261 -26.12 -11.65 20.90
N SER A 262 -25.47 -12.82 20.98
CA SER A 262 -25.26 -13.60 22.20
C SER A 262 -23.95 -14.38 22.12
N ALA A 263 -23.40 -14.75 23.28
CA ALA A 263 -22.24 -15.62 23.34
C ALA A 263 -22.46 -16.92 22.55
N LEU A 264 -21.43 -17.34 21.83
CA LEU A 264 -21.36 -18.59 21.11
C LEU A 264 -21.43 -19.78 22.06
N LEU A 265 -21.78 -20.94 21.52
CA LEU A 265 -21.73 -22.19 22.27
C LEU A 265 -20.27 -22.59 22.45
N ALA A 266 -19.95 -23.14 23.63
CA ALA A 266 -18.65 -23.72 23.91
C ALA A 266 -18.41 -24.99 23.07
N GLU A 267 -17.14 -25.33 22.84
CA GLU A 267 -16.70 -26.55 22.14
C GLU A 267 -17.40 -26.76 20.78
N THR A 268 -17.63 -25.68 20.05
CA THR A 268 -18.47 -25.67 18.85
C THR A 268 -17.70 -25.14 17.65
N LEU A 269 -17.78 -25.87 16.54
CA LEU A 269 -17.22 -25.49 15.24
C LEU A 269 -18.13 -24.47 14.56
N TYR A 270 -17.56 -23.34 14.18
CA TYR A 270 -18.18 -22.27 13.41
C TYR A 270 -17.43 -22.08 12.09
N ARG A 271 -18.17 -21.68 11.05
CA ARG A 271 -17.61 -21.28 9.74
C ARG A 271 -17.91 -19.82 9.47
N VAL A 272 -16.87 -19.06 9.18
CA VAL A 272 -16.96 -17.69 8.67
C VAL A 272 -16.96 -17.71 7.14
N THR A 273 -17.77 -16.85 6.52
CA THR A 273 -17.85 -16.68 5.07
C THR A 273 -17.93 -15.18 4.73
N LEU A 274 -17.08 -14.71 3.81
CA LEU A 274 -17.22 -13.39 3.21
C LEU A 274 -18.35 -13.38 2.18
N GLY A 275 -19.19 -12.34 2.24
CA GLY A 275 -20.30 -12.13 1.34
C GLY A 275 -19.85 -11.78 -0.07
N SER A 276 -20.60 -12.22 -1.08
CA SER A 276 -20.32 -11.92 -2.49
C SER A 276 -20.75 -10.52 -2.93
N ASN A 277 -21.32 -9.72 -2.02
CA ASN A 277 -21.74 -8.34 -2.25
C ASN A 277 -20.60 -7.33 -2.02
N LEU A 278 -19.45 -7.79 -1.54
CA LEU A 278 -18.30 -6.96 -1.23
C LEU A 278 -17.55 -6.55 -2.50
N GLN A 279 -17.30 -5.25 -2.61
CA GLN A 279 -16.49 -4.62 -3.66
C GLN A 279 -15.88 -3.33 -3.12
N ASP A 280 -14.87 -2.83 -3.79
CA ASP A 280 -14.37 -1.47 -3.59
C ASP A 280 -15.31 -0.40 -4.23
N PRO A 281 -15.03 0.90 -4.04
CA PRO A 281 -15.76 1.97 -4.72
C PRO A 281 -15.60 1.99 -6.25
N SER A 282 -14.59 1.30 -6.79
CA SER A 282 -14.31 1.15 -8.24
C SER A 282 -15.12 0.02 -8.89
N GLY A 283 -15.79 -0.83 -8.10
CA GLY A 283 -16.59 -1.96 -8.53
C GLY A 283 -15.83 -3.28 -8.64
N ASN A 284 -14.60 -3.37 -8.13
CA ASN A 284 -13.82 -4.60 -8.12
C ASN A 284 -14.29 -5.52 -6.96
N PRO A 285 -14.74 -6.74 -7.25
CA PRO A 285 -15.32 -7.62 -6.24
C PRO A 285 -14.25 -8.26 -5.37
N VAL A 286 -14.49 -8.29 -4.05
CA VAL A 286 -13.64 -9.02 -3.10
C VAL A 286 -13.73 -10.53 -3.39
N PRO A 287 -12.59 -11.26 -3.50
CA PRO A 287 -12.61 -12.71 -3.62
C PRO A 287 -13.38 -13.37 -2.48
N THR A 288 -14.25 -14.32 -2.80
CA THR A 288 -15.00 -15.04 -1.76
C THR A 288 -14.06 -15.94 -0.96
N GLU A 289 -14.05 -15.79 0.37
CA GLU A 289 -13.29 -16.63 1.29
C GLU A 289 -14.18 -17.23 2.38
N SER A 290 -13.74 -18.37 2.92
CA SER A 290 -14.35 -18.98 4.09
C SER A 290 -13.32 -19.75 4.90
N TRP A 291 -13.44 -19.72 6.22
CA TRP A 291 -12.59 -20.48 7.14
C TRP A 291 -13.38 -20.92 8.37
N ASP A 292 -12.81 -21.85 9.12
CA ASP A 292 -13.42 -22.37 10.33
C ASP A 292 -12.67 -21.91 11.58
N PHE A 293 -13.38 -21.85 12.70
CA PHE A 293 -12.81 -21.78 14.03
C PHE A 293 -13.66 -22.59 15.01
N THR A 294 -13.06 -23.04 16.12
CA THR A 294 -13.72 -23.81 17.17
C THR A 294 -13.63 -23.06 18.49
N THR A 295 -14.78 -22.79 19.10
CA THR A 295 -14.82 -22.22 20.46
C THR A 295 -14.34 -23.23 21.50
N GLY A 296 -13.76 -22.75 22.60
CA GLY A 296 -13.30 -23.62 23.68
C GLY A 296 -14.43 -24.13 24.57
N SER A 297 -14.17 -25.18 25.36
CA SER A 297 -14.78 -25.30 26.69
C SER A 297 -14.36 -24.07 27.48
N SER A 298 -15.09 -23.69 28.53
CA SER A 298 -14.69 -22.63 29.48
C SER A 298 -13.16 -22.43 29.56
N TYR A 299 -12.68 -21.19 29.45
CA TYR A 299 -11.27 -20.77 29.36
C TYR A 299 -10.19 -21.83 29.67
N ASN A 300 -9.22 -22.00 28.76
CA ASN A 300 -8.05 -22.86 28.96
C ASN A 300 -7.03 -22.18 29.89
N LEU A 301 -7.31 -22.22 31.20
CA LEU A 301 -6.53 -21.53 32.23
C LEU A 301 -5.34 -22.35 32.76
N GLY A 302 -4.96 -23.45 32.11
CA GLY A 302 -3.86 -24.30 32.57
C GLY A 302 -4.03 -24.77 34.03
N SER A 303 -2.95 -24.74 34.82
CA SER A 303 -2.96 -25.07 36.25
C SER A 303 -3.23 -23.86 37.16
N THR A 304 -3.79 -22.78 36.62
CA THR A 304 -4.09 -21.57 37.40
C THR A 304 -5.03 -21.88 38.57
N SER A 305 -4.62 -21.47 39.77
CA SER A 305 -5.41 -21.73 40.98
C SER A 305 -6.68 -20.88 41.01
N GLN A 306 -7.76 -21.40 41.60
CA GLN A 306 -8.98 -20.61 41.81
C GLN A 306 -8.72 -19.34 42.62
N ALA A 307 -7.79 -19.38 43.58
CA ALA A 307 -7.40 -18.21 44.35
C ALA A 307 -6.77 -17.12 43.47
N THR A 308 -5.98 -17.49 42.46
CA THR A 308 -5.44 -16.56 41.47
C THR A 308 -6.54 -15.97 40.60
N ILE A 309 -7.44 -16.83 40.09
CA ILE A 309 -8.58 -16.42 39.26
C ILE A 309 -9.43 -15.37 40.00
N ASP A 310 -9.78 -15.65 41.26
CA ASP A 310 -10.62 -14.76 42.07
C ASP A 310 -9.89 -13.48 42.50
N ALA A 311 -8.55 -13.50 42.56
CA ALA A 311 -7.75 -12.40 43.07
C ALA A 311 -7.42 -11.35 42.02
N CYS A 312 -7.11 -11.75 40.78
CA CYS A 312 -6.59 -10.83 39.78
C CYS A 312 -7.11 -11.02 38.34
N MET A 313 -7.82 -12.11 38.02
CA MET A 313 -8.20 -12.35 36.62
C MET A 313 -9.60 -11.81 36.27
N ASP A 314 -9.64 -10.84 35.37
CA ASP A 314 -10.86 -10.45 34.65
C ASP A 314 -11.13 -11.37 33.44
N GLU A 315 -12.14 -11.06 32.62
CA GLU A 315 -12.47 -11.87 31.44
C GLU A 315 -11.40 -11.78 30.33
N ARG A 316 -10.70 -10.64 30.21
CA ARG A 316 -9.60 -10.45 29.25
C ARG A 316 -8.37 -11.26 29.66
N ASP A 317 -8.06 -11.33 30.95
CA ASP A 317 -6.94 -12.15 31.44
C ASP A 317 -7.18 -13.63 31.16
N LYS A 318 -8.42 -14.09 31.40
CA LYS A 318 -8.82 -15.46 31.10
C LYS A 318 -8.76 -15.75 29.61
N LEU A 319 -9.16 -14.79 28.78
CA LEU A 319 -9.08 -14.89 27.33
C LEU A 319 -7.63 -14.94 26.85
N MET A 320 -6.79 -14.00 27.27
CA MET A 320 -5.37 -13.96 26.95
C MET A 320 -4.67 -15.27 27.31
N LEU A 321 -4.88 -15.77 28.54
CA LEU A 321 -4.30 -17.05 28.95
C LEU A 321 -4.82 -18.21 28.09
N THR A 322 -6.10 -18.20 27.74
CA THR A 322 -6.69 -19.21 26.87
C THR A 322 -6.02 -19.22 25.49
N LEU A 323 -5.86 -18.04 24.87
CA LEU A 323 -5.21 -17.91 23.57
C LEU A 323 -3.76 -18.40 23.61
N VAL A 324 -2.99 -18.02 24.64
CA VAL A 324 -1.63 -18.50 24.85
C VAL A 324 -1.59 -20.02 25.01
N ASN A 325 -2.44 -20.60 25.85
CA ASN A 325 -2.46 -22.03 26.09
C ASN A 325 -2.95 -22.85 24.88
N ASN A 326 -3.89 -22.32 24.10
CA ASN A 326 -4.30 -22.94 22.84
C ASN A 326 -3.17 -22.88 21.80
N ALA A 327 -2.40 -21.78 21.78
CA ALA A 327 -1.22 -21.68 20.94
C ALA A 327 -0.19 -22.75 21.32
N ARG A 328 0.07 -22.91 22.62
CA ARG A 328 1.00 -23.90 23.17
C ARG A 328 0.58 -25.35 22.95
N ALA A 329 -0.72 -25.64 22.89
CA ALA A 329 -1.25 -27.00 22.74
C ALA A 329 -1.02 -27.64 21.36
N VAL A 330 -0.49 -26.90 20.38
CA VAL A 330 -0.21 -27.41 19.02
C VAL A 330 1.25 -27.16 18.65
N SER A 331 1.80 -27.99 17.76
CA SER A 331 3.15 -27.76 17.22
C SER A 331 3.14 -26.53 16.32
N ARG A 332 4.18 -25.68 16.43
CA ARG A 332 4.26 -24.40 15.71
C ARG A 332 5.62 -24.19 15.06
N ASN A 333 5.63 -23.48 13.94
CA ASN A 333 6.85 -23.00 13.31
C ASN A 333 7.02 -21.51 13.62
N CYS A 334 7.99 -21.17 14.45
CA CYS A 334 8.32 -19.78 14.78
C CYS A 334 9.55 -19.35 13.97
N GLY A 335 9.33 -18.72 12.81
CA GLY A 335 10.40 -18.19 11.95
C GLY A 335 11.42 -19.23 11.45
N GLY A 336 10.97 -20.43 11.12
CA GLY A 336 11.81 -21.53 10.65
C GLY A 336 12.23 -22.51 11.74
N THR A 337 12.02 -22.17 13.02
CA THR A 337 12.26 -23.08 14.15
C THR A 337 10.98 -23.83 14.51
N GLN A 338 11.02 -25.16 14.43
CA GLN A 338 9.88 -26.01 14.79
C GLN A 338 9.83 -26.25 16.30
N TYR A 339 8.74 -25.84 16.93
CA TYR A 339 8.37 -26.17 18.30
C TYR A 339 7.30 -27.27 18.28
N GLY A 340 7.47 -28.27 19.15
CA GLY A 340 6.39 -29.22 19.44
C GLY A 340 5.25 -28.55 20.22
N ALA A 341 4.15 -29.27 20.42
CA ALA A 341 3.16 -28.86 21.42
C ALA A 341 3.82 -28.89 22.81
N VAL A 342 3.55 -27.87 23.62
CA VAL A 342 4.12 -27.68 24.96
C VAL A 342 3.00 -27.55 25.99
N GLU A 343 3.34 -27.79 27.26
CA GLU A 343 2.36 -27.75 28.35
C GLU A 343 1.75 -26.35 28.53
N ALA A 344 0.48 -26.31 28.93
CA ALA A 344 -0.21 -25.08 29.29
C ALA A 344 0.49 -24.40 30.49
N ILE A 345 0.54 -23.08 30.47
CA ILE A 345 1.06 -22.23 31.56
C ILE A 345 -0.08 -21.70 32.42
N ALA A 346 0.27 -21.27 33.63
CA ALA A 346 -0.66 -20.70 34.60
C ALA A 346 -0.56 -19.17 34.68
N TRP A 347 -1.65 -18.50 35.05
CA TRP A 347 -1.62 -17.07 35.35
C TRP A 347 -0.94 -16.79 36.69
N GLN A 348 -0.27 -15.64 36.80
CA GLN A 348 0.31 -15.16 38.05
C GLN A 348 0.11 -13.64 38.21
N CYS A 349 -0.53 -13.23 39.31
CA CYS A 349 -0.89 -11.83 39.55
C CYS A 349 0.32 -10.87 39.64
N GLN A 350 1.49 -11.37 40.05
CA GLN A 350 2.71 -10.56 40.12
C GLN A 350 3.29 -10.26 38.72
N LEU A 351 3.20 -11.22 37.80
CA LEU A 351 3.59 -11.01 36.41
C LEU A 351 2.61 -10.06 35.71
N GLU A 352 1.31 -10.19 35.99
CA GLU A 352 0.28 -9.25 35.51
C GLU A 352 0.57 -7.83 36.00
N THR A 353 0.95 -7.68 37.28
CA THR A 353 1.34 -6.38 37.83
C THR A 353 2.55 -5.77 37.08
N ALA A 354 3.56 -6.57 36.77
CA ALA A 354 4.72 -6.11 36.01
C ALA A 354 4.34 -5.68 34.59
N ALA A 355 3.60 -6.52 33.87
CA ALA A 355 3.14 -6.28 32.52
C ALA A 355 2.20 -5.06 32.43
N GLN A 356 1.23 -4.94 33.34
CA GLN A 356 0.29 -3.82 33.38
C GLN A 356 0.99 -2.49 33.67
N ASN A 357 1.96 -2.48 34.58
CA ASN A 357 2.75 -1.29 34.86
C ASN A 357 3.57 -0.85 33.62
N HIS A 358 4.14 -1.81 32.89
CA HIS A 358 4.92 -1.50 31.69
C HIS A 358 4.03 -0.98 30.55
N SER A 359 2.90 -1.65 30.27
CA SER A 359 1.91 -1.17 29.29
C SER A 359 1.41 0.23 29.62
N THR A 360 1.11 0.50 30.89
CA THR A 360 0.68 1.83 31.36
C THR A 360 1.80 2.86 31.17
N SER A 361 3.05 2.51 31.51
CA SER A 361 4.20 3.40 31.29
C SER A 361 4.38 3.74 29.81
N MET A 362 4.32 2.75 28.92
CA MET A 362 4.42 2.93 27.47
C MET A 362 3.31 3.84 26.93
N ALA A 363 2.06 3.63 27.37
CA ALA A 363 0.92 4.43 26.96
C ALA A 363 0.97 5.88 27.50
N ASP A 364 1.32 6.07 28.78
CA ASP A 364 1.33 7.40 29.42
C ASP A 364 2.49 8.29 28.95
N ASN A 365 3.61 7.67 28.54
CA ASN A 365 4.82 8.38 28.14
C ASN A 365 5.14 8.28 26.64
N ASP A 366 4.21 7.73 25.85
CA ASP A 366 4.28 7.60 24.39
C ASP A 366 5.60 7.02 23.87
N PHE A 367 5.99 5.86 24.41
CA PHE A 367 7.18 5.11 23.95
C PHE A 367 6.85 3.62 23.76
N PHE A 368 7.70 2.91 23.02
CA PHE A 368 7.55 1.48 22.75
C PHE A 368 8.92 0.79 22.73
N ASP A 369 9.30 0.19 23.87
CA ASP A 369 10.57 -0.51 24.07
C ASP A 369 10.42 -1.55 25.20
N HIS A 370 11.22 -2.62 25.17
CA HIS A 370 11.31 -3.58 26.28
C HIS A 370 11.95 -2.96 27.53
N THR A 371 12.79 -1.94 27.34
CA THR A 371 13.48 -1.21 28.40
C THR A 371 12.59 -0.08 28.91
N GLY A 372 12.39 -0.01 30.22
CA GLY A 372 11.68 1.11 30.84
C GLY A 372 12.44 2.43 30.68
N LEU A 373 11.74 3.56 30.78
CA LEU A 373 12.36 4.90 30.74
C LEU A 373 13.35 5.14 31.89
N ASP A 374 13.21 4.38 32.99
CA ASP A 374 14.14 4.36 34.12
C ASP A 374 15.34 3.42 33.90
N GLY A 375 15.43 2.79 32.74
CA GLY A 375 16.45 1.81 32.38
C GLY A 375 16.17 0.39 32.86
N SER A 376 15.00 0.12 33.46
CA SER A 376 14.64 -1.22 33.94
C SER A 376 14.50 -2.23 32.79
N SER A 377 15.06 -3.42 32.95
CA SER A 377 14.77 -4.57 32.10
C SER A 377 13.45 -5.24 32.50
N PRO A 378 12.87 -6.12 31.66
CA PRO A 378 11.66 -6.86 32.04
C PRO A 378 11.86 -7.69 33.32
N GLY A 379 13.04 -8.31 33.48
CA GLY A 379 13.40 -9.06 34.69
C GLY A 379 13.42 -8.18 35.95
N ASP A 380 13.90 -6.93 35.84
CA ASP A 380 13.88 -5.98 36.96
C ASP A 380 12.44 -5.62 37.36
N ARG A 381 11.55 -5.41 36.38
CA ARG A 381 10.13 -5.12 36.62
C ARG A 381 9.40 -6.30 37.25
N ILE A 382 9.66 -7.53 36.77
CA ILE A 382 9.13 -8.77 37.35
C ILE A 382 9.60 -8.91 38.82
N THR A 383 10.88 -8.68 39.09
CA THR A 383 11.40 -8.68 40.47
C THR A 383 10.79 -7.57 41.33
N ALA A 384 10.59 -6.37 40.78
CA ALA A 384 9.95 -5.26 41.49
C ALA A 384 8.47 -5.52 41.84
N ALA A 385 7.76 -6.30 41.00
CA ALA A 385 6.42 -6.81 41.31
C ALA A 385 6.43 -7.93 42.38
N GLY A 386 7.61 -8.30 42.88
CA GLY A 386 7.82 -9.26 43.95
C GLY A 386 7.90 -10.71 43.49
N TYR A 387 8.03 -10.96 42.18
CA TYR A 387 8.15 -12.31 41.64
C TYR A 387 9.63 -12.72 41.56
N ASN A 388 9.99 -13.84 42.18
CA ASN A 388 11.31 -14.42 42.06
C ASN A 388 11.34 -15.33 40.83
N TRP A 389 12.33 -15.20 39.96
CA TRP A 389 12.37 -15.96 38.71
C TRP A 389 13.73 -16.60 38.45
N ARG A 390 13.73 -17.68 37.66
CA ARG A 390 14.94 -18.36 37.14
C ARG A 390 15.11 -18.17 35.63
N ALA A 391 13.99 -18.04 34.94
CA ALA A 391 13.89 -17.69 33.54
C ALA A 391 12.74 -16.70 33.39
N TYR A 392 12.86 -15.80 32.41
CA TYR A 392 11.79 -14.92 32.01
C TYR A 392 11.85 -14.65 30.51
N ALA A 393 10.73 -14.19 29.96
CA ALA A 393 10.63 -13.64 28.61
C ALA A 393 9.55 -12.56 28.59
N GLU A 394 9.62 -11.64 27.65
CA GLU A 394 8.61 -10.59 27.46
C GLU A 394 8.21 -10.48 25.99
N ASN A 395 6.92 -10.31 25.75
CA ASN A 395 6.40 -9.83 24.47
C ASN A 395 5.73 -8.47 24.70
N ILE A 396 5.96 -7.51 23.79
CA ILE A 396 5.22 -6.24 23.75
C ILE A 396 4.58 -6.04 22.38
N ALA A 397 3.48 -5.32 22.33
CA ALA A 397 2.80 -4.93 21.10
C ALA A 397 2.02 -3.62 21.29
N ALA A 398 1.71 -2.92 20.21
CA ALA A 398 0.94 -1.69 20.26
C ALA A 398 0.07 -1.53 19.01
N GLY A 399 -1.08 -0.87 19.14
CA GLY A 399 -2.02 -0.61 18.04
C GLY A 399 -3.06 -1.71 17.76
N TYR A 400 -3.02 -2.82 18.50
CA TYR A 400 -4.02 -3.90 18.37
C TYR A 400 -5.20 -3.67 19.32
N SER A 401 -6.42 -3.88 18.82
CA SER A 401 -7.68 -3.58 19.52
C SER A 401 -8.09 -4.56 20.60
N ASP A 402 -7.63 -5.81 20.52
CA ASP A 402 -8.11 -6.93 21.33
C ASP A 402 -7.06 -8.05 21.47
N GLU A 403 -7.32 -8.97 22.40
CA GLU A 403 -6.45 -10.09 22.76
C GLU A 403 -6.17 -11.03 21.58
N GLU A 404 -7.18 -11.33 20.75
CA GLU A 404 -7.02 -12.19 19.58
C GLU A 404 -6.13 -11.55 18.50
N ALA A 405 -6.33 -10.26 18.20
CA ALA A 405 -5.53 -9.53 17.23
C ALA A 405 -4.06 -9.45 17.65
N VAL A 406 -3.80 -9.10 18.92
CA VAL A 406 -2.42 -9.03 19.43
C VAL A 406 -1.76 -10.42 19.51
N MET A 407 -2.51 -11.45 19.90
CA MET A 407 -2.00 -12.83 19.91
C MET A 407 -1.67 -13.33 18.50
N THR A 408 -2.47 -12.97 17.50
CA THR A 408 -2.17 -13.27 16.10
C THR A 408 -0.84 -12.65 15.68
N ALA A 409 -0.66 -11.35 15.94
CA ALA A 409 0.59 -10.64 15.62
C ALA A 409 1.82 -11.23 16.34
N TRP A 410 1.69 -11.61 17.61
CA TRP A 410 2.78 -12.28 18.32
C TRP A 410 3.12 -13.65 17.76
N LEU A 411 2.13 -14.43 17.31
CA LEU A 411 2.37 -15.76 16.73
C LEU A 411 3.00 -15.69 15.34
N GLU A 412 2.81 -14.60 14.60
CA GLU A 412 3.45 -14.36 13.30
C GLU A 412 4.90 -13.86 13.44
N SER A 413 5.25 -13.21 14.56
CA SER A 413 6.61 -12.79 14.86
C SER A 413 7.47 -13.97 15.36
N PRO A 414 8.62 -14.28 14.71
CA PRO A 414 9.50 -15.37 15.13
C PRO A 414 9.92 -15.32 16.61
N GLY A 415 10.30 -14.13 17.10
CA GLY A 415 10.76 -13.95 18.47
C GLY A 415 9.64 -14.07 19.50
N HIS A 416 8.49 -13.45 19.23
CA HIS A 416 7.35 -13.49 20.15
C HIS A 416 6.71 -14.89 20.20
N CYS A 417 6.60 -15.56 19.06
CA CYS A 417 6.17 -16.96 18.96
C CYS A 417 7.11 -17.87 19.76
N ALA A 418 8.43 -17.67 19.67
CA ALA A 418 9.40 -18.44 20.44
C ALA A 418 9.24 -18.24 21.96
N ASN A 419 8.95 -17.02 22.42
CA ASN A 419 8.64 -16.74 23.83
C ASN A 419 7.38 -17.48 24.28
N ILE A 420 6.29 -17.44 23.50
CA ILE A 420 5.03 -18.14 23.79
C ILE A 420 5.25 -19.67 23.85
N MET A 421 6.08 -20.23 22.97
CA MET A 421 6.38 -21.66 22.91
C MET A 421 7.54 -22.10 23.83
N ASN A 422 8.12 -21.18 24.61
CA ASN A 422 9.26 -21.47 25.47
C ASN A 422 8.85 -22.44 26.61
N THR A 423 9.59 -23.55 26.75
CA THR A 423 9.37 -24.57 27.79
C THR A 423 10.06 -24.25 29.11
N SER A 424 10.89 -23.20 29.15
CA SER A 424 11.60 -22.76 30.37
C SER A 424 10.76 -21.82 31.24
N VAL A 425 9.55 -21.46 30.78
CA VAL A 425 8.58 -20.63 31.51
C VAL A 425 7.33 -21.45 31.78
N THR A 426 6.75 -21.29 32.97
CA THR A 426 5.60 -22.06 33.44
C THR A 426 4.42 -21.16 33.83
N GLU A 427 4.65 -19.86 33.97
CA GLU A 427 3.67 -18.87 34.37
C GLU A 427 3.69 -17.64 33.45
N ILE A 428 2.57 -16.94 33.37
CA ILE A 428 2.39 -15.69 32.60
C ILE A 428 1.56 -14.68 33.39
N GLY A 429 1.79 -13.42 33.14
CA GLY A 429 0.77 -12.37 33.28
C GLY A 429 0.84 -11.42 32.11
N ALA A 430 -0.27 -10.74 31.81
CA ALA A 430 -0.32 -9.76 30.74
C ALA A 430 -0.97 -8.46 31.23
N GLY A 431 -0.78 -7.38 30.49
CA GLY A 431 -1.38 -6.10 30.80
C GLY A 431 -1.61 -5.26 29.56
N MET A 432 -2.68 -4.46 29.57
CA MET A 432 -3.08 -3.59 28.48
C MET A 432 -3.35 -2.18 29.00
N ALA A 433 -2.88 -1.17 28.29
CA ALA A 433 -3.20 0.23 28.59
C ALA A 433 -3.64 0.99 27.33
N GLU A 434 -4.67 1.82 27.49
CA GLU A 434 -5.15 2.71 26.44
C GLU A 434 -4.86 4.17 26.78
N ASN A 435 -4.29 4.90 25.84
CA ASN A 435 -4.17 6.35 25.89
C ASN A 435 -4.51 6.94 24.51
N PRO A 436 -5.69 7.57 24.31
CA PRO A 436 -6.11 8.14 23.04
C PRO A 436 -5.18 9.24 22.48
N SER A 437 -4.30 9.80 23.31
CA SER A 437 -3.34 10.82 22.90
C SER A 437 -1.97 10.25 22.52
N ALA A 438 -1.71 8.97 22.82
CA ALA A 438 -0.44 8.31 22.49
C ALA A 438 -0.44 7.80 21.05
N ARG A 439 0.74 7.70 20.44
CA ARG A 439 0.96 7.35 19.03
C ARG A 439 0.21 6.08 18.59
N TYR A 440 0.19 5.06 19.43
CA TYR A 440 -0.41 3.76 19.09
C TYR A 440 -1.76 3.51 19.75
N ARG A 441 -2.24 4.43 20.59
CA ARG A 441 -3.49 4.35 21.38
C ARG A 441 -3.59 3.19 22.38
N ILE A 442 -3.22 1.96 22.02
CA ILE A 442 -3.32 0.74 22.85
C ILE A 442 -1.96 0.07 22.90
N TYR A 443 -1.53 -0.33 24.11
CA TYR A 443 -0.24 -0.96 24.37
C TYR A 443 -0.44 -2.23 25.19
N TRP A 444 0.29 -3.28 24.83
CA TRP A 444 0.19 -4.63 25.38
C TRP A 444 1.56 -5.14 25.84
N THR A 445 1.57 -5.89 26.94
CA THR A 445 2.75 -6.59 27.46
C THR A 445 2.33 -7.99 27.93
N GLN A 446 3.13 -9.01 27.63
CA GLN A 446 3.10 -10.34 28.26
C GLN A 446 4.43 -10.58 28.94
N ASP A 447 4.41 -10.86 30.24
CA ASP A 447 5.56 -11.33 30.99
C ASP A 447 5.41 -12.82 31.30
N PHE A 448 6.37 -13.61 30.84
CA PHE A 448 6.46 -15.04 31.10
C PHE A 448 7.59 -15.30 32.11
N ALA A 449 7.40 -16.20 33.05
CA ALA A 449 8.45 -16.58 33.99
C ALA A 449 8.32 -18.01 34.53
N ASP A 450 9.37 -18.47 35.22
CA ASP A 450 9.39 -19.70 36.03
C ASP A 450 10.12 -19.44 37.35
N GLN A 451 9.65 -20.09 38.42
CA GLN A 451 10.08 -19.87 39.82
C GLN A 451 11.16 -20.82 40.35
#